data_AF-A0A6P4YEZ1-F1
#
_entry.id   AF-A0A6P4YEZ1-F1
#
_cell.length_a   1.000
_cell.length_b   1.000
_cell.length_c   1.000
_cell.angle_alpha   90.00
_cell.angle_beta   90.00
_cell.angle_gamma   90.00
#
_symmetry.space_group_name_H-M   'P 1'
#
loop_
_entity.id
_entity.type
_entity.pdbx_description
1 polymer ?
#
loop_
_entity_poly.entity_id
_entity_poly.type
_entity_poly.pdbx_seq_one_letter_code
_entity_poly.pdbx_strand_id
1 'polypeptide(L)'
;MSAVSKSVMDSPLVSTVMIGAAGAATGIIVARSFPGTFATLPPLWSISPPGNGAVCGFVVGCVGWNLRTWCRFLSLKVLLGYRGWMYSPRSRITKVWLYLIDKVMGKGPYSLFEFQSVIPSLPVPDLETTCTKYLDVARPLLSPEEYDRTEEALRLLQKEGKPLQKYLIRRCSGISDRCHVALG
;
A
#
# COMPACT_ATOMS: atom_id res chain seq x y z
N MET A 1 -15.11 -7.96 11.85
CA MET A 1 -13.80 -8.57 12.18
C MET A 1 -13.33 -9.63 11.15
N SER A 2 -13.98 -9.83 10.00
CA SER A 2 -13.51 -10.79 8.95
C SER A 2 -12.72 -10.14 7.80
N ALA A 3 -12.79 -8.82 7.63
CA ALA A 3 -12.13 -8.12 6.51
C ALA A 3 -10.61 -7.93 6.69
N VAL A 4 -10.13 -7.81 7.94
CA VAL A 4 -8.69 -7.66 8.23
C VAL A 4 -7.91 -8.94 7.89
N SER A 5 -8.56 -10.10 7.96
CA SER A 5 -7.93 -11.40 7.63
C SER A 5 -7.61 -11.54 6.14
N LYS A 6 -8.45 -10.98 5.24
CA LYS A 6 -8.22 -11.04 3.80
C LYS A 6 -7.02 -10.19 3.37
N SER A 7 -6.88 -8.98 3.92
CA SER A 7 -5.78 -8.07 3.57
C SER A 7 -4.39 -8.57 3.99
N VAL A 8 -4.28 -9.33 5.08
CA VAL A 8 -2.99 -9.93 5.48
C VAL A 8 -2.60 -11.08 4.54
N MET A 9 -3.59 -11.79 3.99
CA MET A 9 -3.39 -12.99 3.18
C MET A 9 -2.96 -12.70 1.72
N ASP A 10 -3.25 -11.50 1.20
CA ASP A 10 -2.92 -11.09 -0.17
C ASP A 10 -1.52 -10.47 -0.32
N SER A 11 -0.76 -10.38 0.78
CA SER A 11 0.63 -9.92 0.72
C SER A 11 1.53 -11.04 0.15
N PRO A 12 2.36 -10.78 -0.87
CA PRO A 12 3.19 -11.81 -1.54
C PRO A 12 4.22 -12.46 -0.59
N LEU A 13 4.52 -11.80 0.53
CA LEU A 13 5.33 -12.34 1.61
C LEU A 13 4.59 -13.41 2.42
N VAL A 14 3.29 -13.26 2.67
CA VAL A 14 2.49 -14.24 3.45
C VAL A 14 2.18 -15.48 2.61
N SER A 15 1.90 -15.34 1.31
CA SER A 15 1.74 -16.50 0.40
C SER A 15 3.00 -17.36 0.32
N THR A 16 4.19 -16.74 0.33
CA THR A 16 5.47 -17.46 0.27
C THR A 16 5.80 -18.20 1.57
N VAL A 17 5.41 -17.64 2.73
CA VAL A 17 5.55 -18.29 4.05
C VAL A 17 4.53 -19.43 4.23
N MET A 18 3.31 -19.28 3.72
CA MET A 18 2.25 -20.30 3.84
C MET A 18 2.51 -21.55 2.99
N ILE A 19 3.13 -21.42 1.82
CA ILE A 19 3.57 -22.57 1.01
C ILE A 19 4.67 -23.36 1.74
N GLY A 20 5.54 -22.70 2.52
CA GLY A 20 6.52 -23.37 3.38
C GLY A 20 5.92 -24.07 4.60
N ALA A 21 4.89 -23.49 5.22
CA ALA A 21 4.25 -24.06 6.41
C ALA A 21 3.29 -25.23 6.10
N ALA A 22 2.65 -25.24 4.92
CA ALA A 22 1.75 -26.33 4.51
C ALA A 22 2.46 -27.69 4.39
N GLY A 23 3.76 -27.70 4.07
CA GLY A 23 4.58 -28.92 4.05
C GLY A 23 4.83 -29.53 5.43
N ALA A 24 4.92 -28.71 6.48
CA ALA A 24 5.11 -29.20 7.86
C ALA A 24 3.81 -29.76 8.45
N ALA A 25 2.66 -29.12 8.17
CA ALA A 25 1.37 -29.56 8.69
C ALA A 25 0.83 -30.83 8.01
N THR A 26 1.09 -31.01 6.70
CA THR A 26 0.78 -32.28 6.01
C THR A 26 1.63 -33.44 6.53
N GLY A 27 2.88 -33.19 6.92
CA GLY A 27 3.74 -34.20 7.56
C GLY A 27 3.19 -34.72 8.90
N ILE A 28 2.63 -33.83 9.74
CA ILE A 28 2.14 -34.19 11.08
C ILE A 28 0.80 -34.94 11.02
N ILE A 29 -0.09 -34.61 10.07
CA ILE A 29 -1.38 -35.30 9.89
C ILE A 29 -1.18 -36.69 9.29
N VAL A 30 -0.26 -36.84 8.33
CA VAL A 30 0.10 -38.15 7.76
C VAL A 30 0.79 -39.05 8.80
N ALA A 31 1.65 -38.49 9.67
CA ALA A 31 2.33 -39.23 10.73
C ALA A 31 1.37 -39.78 11.82
N ARG A 32 0.23 -39.13 12.06
CA ARG A 32 -0.79 -39.61 13.02
C ARG A 32 -1.69 -40.71 12.44
N SER A 33 -1.91 -40.72 11.14
CA SER A 33 -2.76 -41.71 10.47
C SER A 33 -2.05 -43.04 10.16
N PHE A 34 -0.71 -43.06 10.16
CA PHE A 34 0.09 -44.25 9.84
C PHE A 34 1.27 -44.43 10.82
N PRO A 35 1.03 -44.97 12.02
CA PRO A 35 2.04 -45.07 13.09
C PRO A 35 3.22 -46.01 12.77
N GLY A 36 3.15 -46.77 11.68
CA GLY A 36 4.19 -47.74 11.27
C GLY A 36 5.05 -47.31 10.07
N THR A 37 4.74 -46.21 9.38
CA THR A 37 5.37 -45.89 8.08
C THR A 37 6.46 -44.82 8.18
N PHE A 38 6.59 -44.14 9.32
CA PHE A 38 7.61 -43.11 9.52
C PHE A 38 8.95 -43.65 10.07
N ALA A 39 8.96 -44.87 10.61
CA ALA A 39 10.18 -45.54 11.08
C ALA A 39 11.08 -46.05 9.94
N THR A 40 10.56 -46.05 8.70
CA THR A 40 11.26 -46.55 7.50
C THR A 40 11.50 -45.47 6.47
N LEU A 41 11.28 -44.19 6.79
CA LEU A 41 11.74 -43.12 5.93
C LEU A 41 13.27 -43.15 5.94
N PRO A 42 13.90 -43.51 4.82
CA PRO A 42 15.33 -43.65 4.81
C PRO A 42 15.91 -42.24 5.00
N PRO A 43 17.01 -42.09 5.76
CA PRO A 43 17.57 -40.80 6.11
C PRO A 43 17.84 -39.97 4.84
N LEU A 44 17.79 -38.64 4.93
CA LEU A 44 17.86 -37.73 3.76
C LEU A 44 19.04 -37.96 2.81
N TRP A 45 20.08 -38.68 3.22
CA TRP A 45 21.21 -39.11 2.39
C TRP A 45 20.93 -40.34 1.48
N SER A 46 19.79 -41.00 1.64
CA SER A 46 19.36 -42.18 0.88
C SER A 46 18.58 -41.86 -0.40
N ILE A 47 18.38 -40.57 -0.69
CA ILE A 47 17.81 -40.13 -1.96
C ILE A 47 18.77 -40.60 -3.06
N SER A 48 18.31 -41.56 -3.87
CA SER A 48 19.07 -42.07 -5.02
C SER A 48 19.62 -40.90 -5.86
N PRO A 49 20.78 -41.06 -6.52
CA PRO A 49 21.39 -40.01 -7.35
C PRO A 49 20.43 -39.24 -8.29
N PRO A 50 19.38 -39.85 -8.88
CA PRO A 50 18.38 -39.14 -9.68
C PRO A 50 17.49 -38.16 -8.89
N GLY A 51 17.20 -38.43 -7.61
CA GLY A 51 16.32 -37.61 -6.77
C GLY A 51 16.98 -36.33 -6.26
N ASN A 52 18.30 -36.34 -6.06
CA ASN A 52 19.06 -35.15 -5.67
C ASN A 52 19.01 -34.07 -6.77
N GLY A 53 19.03 -34.48 -8.04
CA GLY A 53 18.89 -33.56 -9.17
C GLY A 53 17.55 -32.82 -9.19
N ALA A 54 16.46 -33.50 -8.82
CA ALA A 54 15.13 -32.88 -8.77
C ALA A 54 15.02 -31.84 -7.64
N VAL A 55 15.55 -32.14 -6.45
CA VAL A 55 15.55 -31.21 -5.31
C VAL A 55 16.43 -30.00 -5.59
N CYS A 56 17.64 -30.21 -6.13
CA CYS A 56 18.52 -29.10 -6.53
C CYS A 56 17.86 -28.22 -7.61
N GLY A 57 17.18 -28.81 -8.59
CA GLY A 57 16.44 -28.07 -9.62
C GLY A 57 15.31 -27.21 -9.04
N PHE A 58 14.55 -27.74 -8.07
CA PHE A 58 13.49 -26.99 -7.40
C PHE A 58 14.04 -25.79 -6.61
N VAL A 59 15.12 -25.98 -5.84
CA VAL A 59 15.75 -24.90 -5.06
C VAL A 59 16.30 -23.82 -5.98
N VAL A 60 17.02 -24.18 -7.05
CA VAL A 60 17.53 -23.22 -8.04
C VAL A 60 16.38 -22.49 -8.74
N GLY A 61 15.28 -23.19 -9.04
CA GLY A 61 14.06 -22.59 -9.58
C GLY A 61 13.43 -21.56 -8.64
N CYS A 62 13.24 -21.90 -7.37
CA CYS A 62 12.69 -20.99 -6.35
C CYS A 62 13.59 -19.77 -6.12
N VAL A 63 14.91 -19.96 -6.01
CA VAL A 63 15.87 -18.87 -5.84
C VAL A 63 15.89 -17.97 -7.08
N GLY A 64 15.92 -18.56 -8.29
CA GLY A 64 15.88 -17.81 -9.54
C GLY A 64 14.58 -17.01 -9.72
N TRP A 65 13.44 -17.58 -9.33
CA TRP A 65 12.14 -16.89 -9.36
C TRP A 65 12.10 -15.71 -8.39
N ASN A 66 12.55 -15.90 -7.15
CA ASN A 66 12.62 -14.83 -6.15
C ASN A 66 13.62 -13.74 -6.55
N LEU A 67 14.77 -14.11 -7.14
CA LEU A 67 15.74 -13.15 -7.66
C LEU A 67 15.13 -12.31 -8.80
N ARG A 68 14.40 -12.94 -9.72
CA ARG A 68 13.71 -12.23 -10.81
C ARG A 68 12.66 -11.25 -10.30
N THR A 69 11.83 -11.65 -9.34
CA THR A 69 10.82 -10.74 -8.76
C THR A 69 11.49 -9.61 -7.99
N TRP A 70 12.51 -9.89 -7.18
CA TRP A 70 13.25 -8.89 -6.43
C TRP A 70 13.98 -7.88 -7.34
N CYS A 71 14.65 -8.35 -8.39
CA CYS A 71 15.25 -7.48 -9.41
C CYS A 71 14.21 -6.56 -10.07
N ARG A 72 13.00 -7.07 -10.36
CA ARG A 72 11.91 -6.25 -10.92
C ARG A 72 11.44 -5.19 -9.93
N PHE A 73 11.27 -5.54 -8.66
CA PHE A 73 10.90 -4.60 -7.59
C PHE A 73 11.97 -3.54 -7.34
N LEU A 74 13.25 -3.93 -7.34
CA LEU A 74 14.37 -3.00 -7.18
C LEU A 74 14.47 -2.04 -8.37
N SER A 75 14.34 -2.57 -9.58
CA SER A 75 14.32 -1.77 -10.81
C SER A 75 13.19 -0.74 -10.75
N LEU A 76 11.97 -1.14 -10.43
CA LEU A 76 10.83 -0.22 -10.28
C LEU A 76 11.08 0.85 -9.21
N LYS A 77 11.69 0.51 -8.07
CA LYS A 77 12.05 1.48 -7.03
C LYS A 77 13.04 2.54 -7.50
N VAL A 78 14.08 2.11 -8.22
CA VAL A 78 15.11 3.04 -8.75
C VAL A 78 14.53 3.88 -9.89
N LEU A 79 13.78 3.27 -10.80
CA LEU A 79 13.14 3.97 -11.91
C LEU A 79 12.10 4.98 -11.42
N LEU A 80 11.15 4.58 -10.57
CA LEU A 80 10.11 5.48 -10.06
C LEU A 80 10.64 6.49 -9.03
N GLY A 81 11.80 6.21 -8.42
CA GLY A 81 12.50 7.16 -7.54
C GLY A 81 13.16 8.33 -8.29
N TYR A 82 13.40 8.20 -9.59
CA TYR A 82 13.88 9.30 -10.42
C TYR A 82 12.79 10.38 -10.52
N ARG A 83 13.02 11.57 -9.97
CA ARG A 83 12.06 12.70 -10.00
C ARG A 83 12.30 13.69 -11.15
N GLY A 84 13.32 13.48 -11.98
CA GLY A 84 13.67 14.40 -13.08
C GLY A 84 12.66 14.45 -14.22
N TRP A 85 11.79 13.44 -14.35
CA TRP A 85 10.77 13.40 -15.41
C TRP A 85 9.71 14.50 -15.26
N MET A 86 9.38 14.90 -14.04
CA MET A 86 8.34 15.89 -13.75
C MET A 86 8.75 17.31 -14.19
N TYR A 87 10.03 17.64 -14.09
CA TYR A 87 10.53 19.00 -14.35
C TYR A 87 11.02 19.20 -15.79
N SER A 88 11.22 18.14 -16.57
CA SER A 88 11.75 18.22 -17.93
C SER A 88 11.21 17.10 -18.84
N PRO A 89 9.94 17.19 -19.28
CA PRO A 89 9.26 16.12 -20.00
C PRO A 89 9.81 15.88 -21.42
N ARG A 90 10.40 16.89 -22.06
CA ARG A 90 10.91 16.79 -23.44
C ARG A 90 12.35 16.24 -23.54
N SER A 91 13.02 16.01 -22.41
CA SER A 91 14.41 15.53 -22.40
C SER A 91 14.53 14.09 -22.93
N ARG A 92 15.64 13.79 -23.61
CA ARG A 92 15.97 12.43 -24.10
C ARG A 92 16.05 11.43 -22.94
N ILE A 93 16.52 11.87 -21.78
CA ILE A 93 16.63 11.04 -20.56
C ILE A 93 15.25 10.58 -20.11
N THR A 94 14.25 11.47 -20.11
CA THR A 94 12.87 11.16 -19.73
C THR A 94 12.21 10.18 -20.70
N LYS A 95 12.53 10.25 -22.01
CA LYS A 95 12.04 9.30 -23.01
C LYS A 95 12.63 7.90 -22.83
N VAL A 96 13.94 7.81 -22.60
CA VAL A 96 14.63 6.55 -22.32
C VAL A 96 14.08 5.93 -21.02
N TRP A 97 13.90 6.76 -19.99
CA TRP A 97 13.29 6.36 -18.73
C TRP A 97 11.86 5.81 -18.92
N LEU A 98 11.02 6.48 -19.71
CA LEU A 98 9.65 6.05 -19.99
C LEU A 98 9.61 4.72 -20.76
N TYR A 99 10.53 4.54 -21.73
CA TYR A 99 10.68 3.28 -22.45
C TYR A 99 11.08 2.12 -21.51
N LEU A 100 12.00 2.37 -20.58
CA LEU A 100 12.40 1.37 -19.57
C LEU A 100 11.25 1.03 -18.63
N ILE A 101 10.46 2.02 -18.21
CA ILE A 101 9.26 1.81 -17.39
C ILE A 101 8.25 0.92 -18.13
N ASP A 102 7.95 1.20 -19.39
CA ASP A 102 7.01 0.41 -20.20
C ASP A 102 7.44 -1.07 -20.28
N LYS A 103 8.75 -1.32 -20.44
CA LYS A 103 9.30 -2.68 -20.46
C LYS A 103 9.29 -3.38 -19.10
N VAL A 104 9.51 -2.66 -18.00
CA VAL A 104 9.58 -3.25 -16.63
C VAL A 104 8.19 -3.43 -16.01
N MET A 105 7.25 -2.52 -16.28
CA MET A 105 5.86 -2.60 -15.82
C MET A 105 5.07 -3.61 -16.65
N GLY A 106 5.32 -3.68 -17.96
CA GLY A 106 4.58 -4.53 -18.89
C GLY A 106 3.24 -3.93 -19.29
N LYS A 107 2.56 -4.58 -20.24
CA LYS A 107 1.24 -4.16 -20.72
C LYS A 107 0.16 -4.72 -19.79
N GLY A 108 -0.27 -3.91 -18.83
CA GLY A 108 -1.42 -4.19 -17.98
C GLY A 108 -2.33 -2.96 -17.91
N PRO A 109 -3.66 -3.13 -17.78
CA PRO A 109 -4.52 -2.02 -17.45
C PRO A 109 -4.23 -1.60 -16.01
N TYR A 110 -3.39 -0.59 -15.82
CA TYR A 110 -3.30 0.10 -14.54
C TYR A 110 -4.51 1.05 -14.49
N SER A 111 -5.63 0.61 -13.92
CA SER A 111 -6.75 1.52 -13.77
C SER A 111 -6.38 2.56 -12.72
N LEU A 112 -6.32 3.83 -13.15
CA LEU A 112 -6.04 4.99 -12.30
C LEU A 112 -6.99 5.09 -11.09
N PHE A 113 -8.12 4.38 -11.13
CA PHE A 113 -9.16 4.38 -10.11
C PHE A 113 -9.05 3.24 -9.09
N GLU A 114 -8.17 2.24 -9.30
CA GLU A 114 -7.99 1.13 -8.34
C GLU A 114 -7.57 1.63 -6.95
N PHE A 115 -6.81 2.72 -6.90
CA PHE A 115 -6.34 3.29 -5.64
C PHE A 115 -7.30 4.30 -5.00
N GLN A 116 -8.42 4.63 -5.64
CA GLN A 116 -9.38 5.58 -5.06
C GLN A 116 -10.07 5.01 -3.82
N SER A 117 -10.23 3.69 -3.74
CA SER A 117 -10.81 3.00 -2.58
C SER A 117 -9.90 2.99 -1.34
N VAL A 118 -8.59 3.18 -1.52
CA VAL A 118 -7.61 3.20 -0.43
C VAL A 118 -7.22 4.63 0.00
N ILE A 119 -7.73 5.67 -0.66
CA ILE A 119 -7.47 7.05 -0.25
C ILE A 119 -8.16 7.29 1.10
N PRO A 120 -7.41 7.61 2.17
CA PRO A 120 -8.01 7.89 3.46
C PRO A 120 -8.91 9.12 3.35
N SER A 121 -10.03 9.08 4.07
CA SER A 121 -10.92 10.24 4.14
C SER A 121 -10.19 11.43 4.73
N LEU A 122 -10.38 12.59 4.11
CA LEU A 122 -9.70 13.81 4.53
C LEU A 122 -10.27 14.26 5.88
N PRO A 123 -9.44 14.41 6.93
CA PRO A 123 -9.92 14.88 8.22
C PRO A 123 -10.34 16.35 8.12
N VAL A 124 -11.43 16.70 8.81
CA VAL A 124 -11.87 18.09 8.93
C VAL A 124 -10.90 18.83 9.87
N PRO A 125 -10.26 19.94 9.45
CA PRO A 125 -9.32 20.68 10.28
C PRO A 125 -10.04 21.39 11.43
N ASP A 126 -9.33 21.67 12.52
CA ASP A 126 -9.88 22.40 13.65
C ASP A 126 -10.18 23.87 13.30
N LEU A 127 -11.23 24.42 13.90
CA LEU A 127 -11.73 25.75 13.59
C LEU A 127 -10.72 26.85 13.97
N GLU A 128 -10.06 26.74 15.13
CA GLU A 128 -9.09 27.73 15.61
C GLU A 128 -7.86 27.77 14.70
N THR A 129 -7.38 26.58 14.32
CA THR A 129 -6.24 26.45 13.40
C THR A 129 -6.56 27.00 12.00
N THR A 130 -7.79 26.85 11.54
CA THR A 130 -8.23 27.32 10.22
C THR A 130 -8.37 28.85 10.21
N CYS A 131 -8.93 29.44 11.27
CA CYS A 131 -9.04 30.90 11.40
C CYS A 131 -7.67 31.56 11.45
N THR A 132 -6.73 30.99 12.20
CA THR A 132 -5.36 31.51 12.32
C THR A 132 -4.63 31.46 10.97
N LYS A 133 -4.67 30.30 10.29
CA LYS A 133 -4.07 30.15 8.96
C LYS A 133 -4.69 31.08 7.92
N TYR A 134 -6.00 31.34 8.03
CA TYR A 134 -6.66 32.26 7.13
C TYR A 134 -6.15 33.70 7.32
N LEU A 135 -5.98 34.17 8.55
CA LEU A 135 -5.37 35.48 8.82
C LEU A 135 -3.94 35.58 8.27
N ASP A 136 -3.13 34.54 8.42
CA ASP A 136 -1.75 34.51 7.89
C ASP A 136 -1.71 34.66 6.36
N VAL A 137 -2.63 33.98 5.64
CA VAL A 137 -2.72 34.03 4.18
C VAL A 137 -3.36 35.32 3.69
N ALA A 138 -4.29 35.89 4.47
CA ALA A 138 -5.01 37.11 4.14
C ALA A 138 -4.15 38.36 4.41
N ARG A 139 -3.21 38.30 5.37
CA ARG A 139 -2.35 39.41 5.79
C ARG A 139 -1.66 40.19 4.64
N PRO A 140 -1.07 39.57 3.60
CA PRO A 140 -0.47 40.31 2.49
C PRO A 140 -1.48 40.92 1.50
N LEU A 141 -2.77 40.57 1.59
CA LEU A 141 -3.81 40.97 0.63
C LEU A 141 -4.72 42.09 1.15
N LEU A 142 -4.82 42.28 2.47
CA LEU A 142 -5.74 43.24 3.10
C LEU A 142 -5.01 44.50 3.55
N SER A 143 -5.70 45.64 3.47
CA SER A 143 -5.27 46.86 4.15
C SER A 143 -5.39 46.71 5.69
N PRO A 144 -4.66 47.50 6.49
CA PRO A 144 -4.67 47.38 7.96
C PRO A 144 -6.09 47.46 8.56
N GLU A 145 -6.93 48.33 8.02
CA GLU A 145 -8.31 48.54 8.48
C GLU A 145 -9.23 47.36 8.13
N GLU A 146 -9.00 46.71 6.98
CA GLU A 146 -9.75 45.52 6.57
C GLU A 146 -9.30 44.28 7.34
N TYR A 147 -8.01 44.21 7.70
CA TYR A 147 -7.45 43.15 8.52
C TYR A 147 -8.10 43.13 9.91
N ASP A 148 -8.18 44.28 10.59
CA ASP A 148 -8.78 44.37 11.93
C ASP A 148 -10.26 43.97 11.93
N ARG A 149 -11.04 44.41 10.93
CA ARG A 149 -12.44 43.99 10.77
C ARG A 149 -12.57 42.48 10.53
N THR A 150 -11.64 41.91 9.78
CA THR A 150 -11.62 40.47 9.48
C THR A 150 -11.24 39.65 10.72
N GLU A 151 -10.32 40.15 11.54
CA GLU A 151 -9.97 39.52 12.81
C GLU A 151 -11.17 39.49 13.78
N GLU A 152 -11.90 40.59 13.91
CA GLU A 152 -13.12 40.65 14.72
C GLU A 152 -14.19 39.66 14.23
N ALA A 153 -14.41 39.60 12.91
CA ALA A 153 -15.34 38.65 12.30
C ALA A 153 -14.95 37.18 12.59
N LEU A 154 -13.66 36.85 12.53
CA LEU A 154 -13.17 35.51 12.86
C LEU A 154 -13.28 35.18 14.35
N ARG A 155 -13.10 36.16 15.24
CA ARG A 155 -13.34 35.96 16.69
C ARG A 155 -14.81 35.64 16.98
N LEU A 156 -15.74 36.28 16.28
CA LEU A 156 -17.16 35.93 16.34
C LEU A 156 -17.41 34.53 15.77
N LEU A 157 -16.80 34.21 14.63
CA LEU A 157 -16.89 32.88 14.02
C LEU A 157 -16.34 31.78 14.93
N GLN A 158 -15.28 32.02 15.69
CA GLN A 158 -14.77 31.03 16.65
C GLN A 158 -15.74 30.76 17.80
N LYS A 159 -16.51 31.76 18.22
CA LYS A 159 -17.53 31.61 19.27
C LYS A 159 -18.77 30.88 18.74
N GLU A 160 -19.29 31.33 17.60
CA GLU A 160 -20.57 30.85 17.04
C GLU A 160 -20.41 29.67 16.06
N GLY A 161 -19.21 29.42 15.55
CA GLY A 161 -18.93 28.41 14.53
C GLY A 161 -18.72 26.99 15.08
N LYS A 162 -18.58 26.81 16.40
CA LYS A 162 -18.48 25.49 17.05
C LYS A 162 -19.64 24.53 16.70
N PRO A 163 -20.93 24.94 16.73
CA PRO A 163 -22.03 24.09 16.27
C PRO A 163 -21.96 23.75 14.77
N LEU A 164 -21.54 24.69 13.92
CA LEU A 164 -21.33 24.44 12.48
C LEU A 164 -20.23 23.40 12.26
N GLN A 165 -19.11 23.52 12.97
CA GLN A 165 -18.01 22.57 12.93
C GLN A 165 -18.47 21.16 13.32
N LYS A 166 -19.30 21.04 14.37
CA LYS A 166 -19.89 19.75 14.77
C LYS A 166 -20.78 19.16 13.67
N TYR A 167 -21.56 20.00 12.98
CA TYR A 167 -22.39 19.56 11.85
C TYR A 167 -21.53 19.05 10.67
N LEU A 168 -20.46 19.77 10.35
CA LEU A 168 -19.51 19.37 9.30
C LEU A 168 -18.84 18.03 9.60
N ILE A 169 -18.39 17.83 10.85
CA ILE A 169 -17.80 16.57 11.28
C ILE A 169 -18.81 15.43 11.17
N ARG A 170 -20.06 15.64 11.64
CA ARG A 170 -21.13 14.63 11.54
C ARG A 170 -21.47 14.29 10.09
N ARG A 171 -21.45 15.27 9.18
CA ARG A 171 -21.66 15.03 7.75
C ARG A 171 -20.50 14.26 7.14
N CYS A 172 -19.26 14.61 7.49
CA CYS A 172 -18.05 13.98 7.00
C CYS A 172 -17.97 12.50 7.41
N SER A 173 -18.23 12.19 8.69
CA SER A 173 -18.26 10.81 9.18
C SER A 173 -19.31 9.97 8.45
N GLY A 174 -20.52 10.49 8.27
CA GLY A 174 -21.58 9.77 7.56
C GLY A 174 -21.33 9.55 6.06
N ILE A 175 -20.50 10.38 5.41
CA ILE A 175 -20.06 10.14 4.02
C ILE A 175 -18.97 9.07 4.00
N SER A 176 -18.00 9.13 4.92
CA SER A 176 -16.92 8.14 5.04
C SER A 176 -17.50 6.72 5.22
N ASP A 177 -18.50 6.58 6.11
CA ASP A 177 -19.16 5.30 6.37
C ASP A 177 -19.88 4.74 5.14
N ARG A 178 -20.57 5.60 4.36
CA ARG A 178 -21.23 5.20 3.11
C ARG A 178 -20.24 4.75 2.05
N CYS A 179 -19.11 5.44 1.92
CA CYS A 179 -18.08 5.07 0.96
C CYS A 179 -17.45 3.72 1.31
N HIS A 180 -17.24 3.43 2.59
CA HIS A 180 -16.75 2.11 3.01
C HIS A 180 -17.74 0.97 2.74
N VAL A 181 -19.06 1.22 2.89
CA VAL A 181 -20.10 0.21 2.60
C VAL A 181 -20.30 -0.02 1.10
N ALA A 182 -20.11 1.00 0.26
CA ALA A 182 -20.28 0.89 -1.19
C ALA A 182 -19.09 0.20 -1.90
N LEU A 183 -17.94 0.05 -1.23
CA LEU A 183 -16.71 -0.49 -1.78
C LEU A 183 -16.35 -1.90 -1.26
N GLY A 184 -17.22 -2.52 -0.44
CA GLY A 184 -16.98 -3.80 0.24
C GLY A 184 -17.91 -4.93 -0.19
#